data_AF-A0A954LVB8-F1
#
_entry.id   AF-A0A954LVB8-F1
#
_cell.length_a   1.000
_cell.length_b   1.000
_cell.length_c   1.000
_cell.angle_alpha   90.00
_cell.angle_beta   90.00
_cell.angle_gamma   90.00
#
_symmetry.space_group_name_H-M   'P 1'
#
loop_
_entity.id
_entity.type
_entity.pdbx_description
1 polymer ?
#
loop_
_entity_poly.entity_id
_entity_poly.type
_entity_poly.pdbx_seq_one_letter_code
_entity_poly.pdbx_strand_id
1 'polypeptide(L)'
;MSVPEPSPLLEQLIGQPVVLDVASLYIYLGTLSEVDHKYLILTDADVHDLRDTTTTRELYVLDSKRHGLSVNRKRVLVNRHEIVSISALADVIE
;
A
#
# COMPACT_ATOMS: atom_id res chain seq x y z
N MET A 1 28.87 1.40 3.87
CA MET A 1 27.75 0.76 4.59
C MET A 1 26.96 -0.03 3.57
N SER A 2 26.79 -1.33 3.77
CA SER A 2 25.89 -2.14 2.94
C SER A 2 24.46 -1.65 3.16
N VAL A 3 23.73 -1.56 2.06
CA VAL A 3 22.29 -1.32 2.08
C VAL A 3 21.64 -2.59 2.66
N PRO A 4 20.81 -2.50 3.70
CA PRO A 4 20.13 -3.68 4.22
C PRO A 4 19.16 -4.20 3.16
N GLU A 5 19.29 -5.48 2.83
CA GLU A 5 18.38 -6.20 1.93
C GLU A 5 16.95 -6.18 2.49
N PRO A 6 15.92 -6.25 1.62
CA PRO A 6 14.53 -6.36 2.07
C PRO A 6 14.32 -7.56 3.01
N SER A 7 13.36 -7.44 3.93
CA SER A 7 12.96 -8.57 4.76
C SER A 7 12.36 -9.67 3.87
N PRO A 8 12.69 -10.97 4.06
CA PRO A 8 12.04 -12.06 3.34
C PRO A 8 10.51 -12.07 3.49
N LEU A 9 9.98 -11.51 4.58
CA LEU A 9 8.53 -11.36 4.78
C LEU A 9 7.92 -10.36 3.79
N LEU A 10 8.68 -9.32 3.42
CA LEU A 10 8.22 -8.32 2.48
C LEU A 10 8.32 -8.83 1.03
N GLU A 11 9.32 -9.65 0.72
CA GLU A 11 9.44 -10.31 -0.58
C GLU A 11 8.23 -11.21 -0.90
N GLN A 12 7.63 -11.83 0.12
CA GLN A 12 6.42 -12.65 -0.06
C GLN A 12 5.22 -11.86 -0.58
N LEU A 13 5.19 -10.54 -0.36
CA LEU A 13 4.10 -9.67 -0.81
C LEU A 13 4.32 -9.13 -2.22
N ILE A 14 5.49 -9.35 -2.83
CA ILE A 14 5.76 -8.91 -4.20
C ILE A 14 4.81 -9.62 -5.18
N GLY A 15 4.23 -8.84 -6.10
CA GLY A 15 3.20 -9.26 -7.04
C GLY A 15 1.78 -9.29 -6.44
N GLN A 16 1.61 -9.04 -5.14
CA GLN A 16 0.31 -9.04 -4.49
C GLN A 16 -0.29 -7.63 -4.42
N PRO A 17 -1.63 -7.49 -4.54
CA PRO A 17 -2.33 -6.29 -4.09
C PRO A 17 -2.13 -6.12 -2.58
N VAL A 18 -1.66 -4.97 -2.15
CA VAL A 18 -1.40 -4.62 -0.76
C VAL A 18 -2.10 -3.34 -0.37
N VAL A 19 -2.27 -3.16 0.94
CA VAL A 19 -2.58 -1.87 1.55
C VAL A 19 -1.37 -1.38 2.34
N LEU A 20 -1.02 -0.10 2.18
CA LEU A 20 -0.01 0.57 2.98
C LEU A 20 -0.69 1.62 3.86
N ASP A 21 -0.60 1.44 5.17
CA ASP A 21 -0.94 2.47 6.13
C ASP A 21 0.27 3.36 6.32
N VAL A 22 0.10 4.66 6.12
CA VAL A 22 1.15 5.65 6.36
C VAL A 22 0.81 6.52 7.56
N ALA A 23 1.83 7.16 8.13
CA ALA A 23 1.69 8.05 9.28
C ALA A 23 0.85 9.30 8.98
N SER A 24 0.82 9.72 7.71
CA SER A 24 -0.03 10.81 7.22
C SER A 24 -1.47 10.34 6.96
N LEU A 25 -2.38 11.29 6.68
CA LEU A 25 -3.78 10.99 6.34
C LEU A 25 -3.95 10.49 4.90
N TYR A 26 -3.00 9.72 4.40
CA TYR A 26 -3.09 9.00 3.15
C TYR A 26 -3.26 7.50 3.39
N ILE A 27 -3.79 6.83 2.38
CA ILE A 27 -3.72 5.38 2.25
C ILE A 27 -3.32 5.05 0.81
N TYR A 28 -2.50 4.01 0.67
CA TYR A 28 -2.05 3.53 -0.63
C TYR A 28 -2.52 2.10 -0.79
N LEU A 29 -3.18 1.82 -1.91
CA LEU A 29 -3.48 0.46 -2.34
C LEU A 29 -2.85 0.24 -3.72
N GLY A 30 -2.39 -0.96 -4.01
CA GLY A 30 -1.83 -1.29 -5.32
C GLY A 30 -1.08 -2.60 -5.28
N THR A 31 -0.57 -3.04 -6.43
CA THR A 31 0.29 -4.22 -6.47
C THR A 31 1.70 -3.86 -6.06
N LEU A 32 2.25 -4.50 -5.03
CA LEU A 32 3.65 -4.32 -4.65
C LEU A 32 4.55 -4.91 -5.74
N SER A 33 5.21 -4.06 -6.53
CA SER A 33 6.01 -4.53 -7.66
C SER A 33 7.47 -4.74 -7.30
N GLU A 34 8.03 -3.84 -6.50
CA GLU A 34 9.46 -3.79 -6.16
C GLU A 34 9.65 -3.17 -4.78
N VAL A 35 10.80 -3.47 -4.17
CA VAL A 35 11.23 -2.89 -2.91
C VAL A 35 12.70 -2.52 -3.03
N ASP A 36 13.04 -1.33 -2.55
CA ASP A 36 14.43 -0.96 -2.33
C ASP A 36 14.64 -0.46 -0.88
N HIS A 37 15.83 0.06 -0.61
CA HIS A 37 16.23 0.56 0.70
C HIS A 37 15.42 1.76 1.22
N LYS A 38 14.76 2.50 0.33
CA LYS A 38 14.04 3.74 0.63
C LYS A 38 12.56 3.67 0.28
N TYR A 39 12.17 2.88 -0.71
CA TYR A 39 10.84 2.89 -1.30
C TYR A 39 10.22 1.49 -1.38
N LEU A 40 8.92 1.43 -1.16
CA LEU A 40 8.06 0.40 -1.73
C LEU A 40 7.46 0.96 -3.01
N ILE A 41 7.54 0.19 -4.10
CA ILE A 41 6.99 0.60 -5.39
C ILE A 41 5.67 -0.14 -5.60
N LEU A 42 4.60 0.63 -5.77
CA LEU A 42 3.29 0.11 -6.15
C LEU A 42 3.01 0.38 -7.63
N THR A 43 2.44 -0.59 -8.33
CA THR A 43 1.84 -0.43 -9.66
C THR A 43 0.32 -0.53 -9.57
N ASP A 44 -0.37 0.08 -10.54
CA ASP A 44 -1.84 0.15 -10.56
C ASP A 44 -2.39 0.61 -9.21
N ALA A 45 -1.85 1.75 -8.76
CA ALA A 45 -2.03 2.25 -7.42
C ALA A 45 -3.22 3.21 -7.31
N ASP A 46 -3.92 3.08 -6.20
CA ASP A 46 -4.86 4.05 -5.67
C ASP A 46 -4.18 4.78 -4.49
N VAL A 47 -3.97 6.08 -4.65
CA VAL A 47 -3.49 6.95 -3.58
C VAL A 47 -4.66 7.83 -3.16
N HIS A 48 -5.12 7.60 -1.93
CA HIS A 48 -6.29 8.28 -1.40
C HIS A 48 -5.92 9.17 -0.22
N ASP A 49 -6.31 10.44 -0.30
CA ASP A 49 -6.27 11.36 0.82
C ASP A 49 -7.56 11.19 1.63
N LEU A 50 -7.45 10.74 2.88
CA LEU A 50 -8.63 10.50 3.72
C LEU A 50 -9.38 11.79 4.09
N ARG A 51 -8.80 12.96 3.80
CA ARG A 51 -9.48 14.26 3.99
C ARG A 51 -10.46 14.58 2.85
N ASP A 52 -10.35 13.90 1.71
CA ASP A 52 -11.20 14.13 0.54
C ASP A 52 -12.50 13.32 0.59
N THR A 53 -12.74 12.58 1.68
CA THR A 53 -13.87 11.67 1.84
C THR A 53 -14.45 11.71 3.25
N THR A 54 -15.72 11.31 3.39
CA THR A 54 -16.38 11.11 4.68
C THR A 54 -16.29 9.67 5.18
N THR A 55 -15.68 8.75 4.41
CA THR A 55 -15.51 7.35 4.83
C THR A 55 -14.33 7.18 5.78
N THR A 56 -14.38 6.16 6.63
CA THR A 56 -13.24 5.81 7.48
C THR A 56 -12.21 5.04 6.66
N ARG A 57 -10.96 5.02 7.14
CA ARG A 57 -9.90 4.20 6.54
C ARG A 57 -10.32 2.74 6.38
N GLU A 58 -10.92 2.17 7.43
CA GLU A 58 -11.36 0.77 7.46
C GLU A 58 -12.41 0.48 6.39
N LEU A 59 -13.43 1.33 6.30
CA LEU A 59 -14.48 1.19 5.28
C LEU A 59 -13.92 1.37 3.87
N TYR A 60 -12.99 2.30 3.66
CA TYR A 60 -12.34 2.50 2.37
C TYR A 60 -11.60 1.24 1.89
N VAL A 61 -10.85 0.59 2.78
CA VAL A 61 -10.10 -0.64 2.45
C VAL A 61 -11.05 -1.80 2.18
N LEU A 62 -12.10 -1.96 2.99
CA LEU A 62 -13.12 -2.99 2.78
C LEU A 62 -13.84 -2.82 1.44
N ASP A 63 -14.25 -1.59 1.11
CA ASP A 63 -14.89 -1.29 -0.17
C ASP A 63 -13.93 -1.55 -1.34
N SER A 64 -12.65 -1.18 -1.21
CA SER A 64 -11.62 -1.47 -2.21
C SER A 64 -11.38 -2.98 -2.37
N LYS A 65 -11.43 -3.77 -1.30
CA LYS A 65 -11.36 -5.23 -1.37
C LYS A 65 -12.57 -5.82 -2.10
N ARG A 66 -13.77 -5.32 -1.83
CA ARG A 66 -15.03 -5.83 -2.39
C ARG A 66 -15.25 -5.44 -3.85
N HIS A 67 -14.86 -4.22 -4.23
CA HIS A 67 -15.19 -3.63 -5.53
C HIS A 67 -13.97 -3.46 -6.45
N GLY A 68 -12.76 -3.71 -5.95
CA GLY A 68 -11.51 -3.46 -6.65
C GLY A 68 -10.97 -2.05 -6.40
N LEU A 69 -9.73 -1.84 -6.81
CA LEU A 69 -9.01 -0.59 -6.59
C LEU A 69 -9.45 0.49 -7.59
N SER A 70 -9.65 1.71 -7.11
CA SER A 70 -9.86 2.89 -7.96
C SER A 70 -8.53 3.44 -8.47
N VAL A 71 -7.86 2.67 -9.33
CA VAL A 71 -6.52 2.98 -9.84
C VAL A 71 -6.45 4.41 -10.40
N ASN A 72 -5.61 5.24 -9.80
CA ASN A 72 -5.44 6.65 -10.17
C ASN A 72 -3.98 7.04 -10.43
N ARG A 73 -3.03 6.11 -10.23
CA ARG A 73 -1.62 6.22 -10.62
C ARG A 73 -1.12 4.89 -11.18
N LYS A 74 -0.42 4.94 -12.31
CA LYS A 74 0.23 3.74 -12.88
C LYS A 74 1.36 3.20 -12.01
N ARG A 75 2.09 4.09 -11.33
CA ARG A 75 3.23 3.75 -10.48
C ARG A 75 3.45 4.81 -9.40
N VAL A 76 3.74 4.37 -8.18
CA VAL A 76 4.02 5.23 -7.02
C VAL A 76 5.19 4.67 -6.23
N LEU A 77 6.09 5.55 -5.77
CA LEU A 77 7.18 5.21 -4.85
C LEU A 77 6.82 5.76 -3.47
N VAL A 78 6.57 4.88 -2.50
CA VAL A 78 6.18 5.25 -1.15
C VAL A 78 7.40 5.16 -0.24
N ASN A 79 7.74 6.26 0.44
CA ASN A 79 8.89 6.28 1.35
C ASN A 79 8.64 5.33 2.53
N ARG A 80 9.55 4.37 2.73
CA ARG A 80 9.51 3.37 3.80
C ARG A 80 9.41 3.97 5.20
N HIS A 81 9.94 5.16 5.42
CA HIS A 81 9.91 5.83 6.71
C HIS A 81 8.52 6.37 7.08
N GLU A 82 7.64 6.53 6.09
CA GLU A 82 6.26 7.00 6.31
C GLU A 82 5.29 5.85 6.55
N ILE A 83 5.70 4.59 6.30
CA ILE A 83 4.83 3.42 6.37
C ILE A 83 4.78 2.90 7.81
N VAL A 84 3.57 2.79 8.35
CA VAL A 84 3.30 2.21 9.67
C VAL A 84 3.07 0.71 9.56
N SER A 85 2.28 0.28 8.57
CA SER A 85 1.96 -1.14 8.33
C SER A 85 1.72 -1.45 6.85
N ILE A 86 1.87 -2.73 6.52
CA ILE A 86 1.55 -3.31 5.22
C ILE A 86 0.85 -4.65 5.44
N SER A 87 -0.18 -4.94 4.64
CA SER A 87 -0.76 -6.28 4.52
C SER A 87 -1.14 -6.57 3.07
N ALA A 88 -1.26 -7.85 2.71
CA ALA A 88 -1.94 -8.22 1.49
C ALA A 88 -3.42 -7.79 1.60
N LEU A 89 -3.98 -7.26 0.52
CA LEU A 89 -5.39 -6.88 0.49
C LEU A 89 -6.30 -8.10 0.72
N ALA A 90 -5.85 -9.29 0.32
CA ALA A 90 -6.54 -10.55 0.57
C ALA A 90 -6.75 -10.82 2.07
N ASP A 91 -5.82 -10.39 2.93
CA ASP A 91 -5.81 -10.64 4.38
C ASP A 91 -6.68 -9.66 5.18
N VAL A 92 -7.27 -8.64 4.54
CA VAL A 92 -8.22 -7.73 5.21
C VAL A 92 -9.51 -8.48 5.55
N ILE A 93 -9.91 -8.50 6.82
CA ILE A 93 -11.08 -9.28 7.29
C ILE A 93 -12.32 -8.38 7.33
N GLU A 94 -13.48 -8.95 6.95
CA GLU A 94 -14.80 -8.30 7.01
C GLU A 94 -15.51 -8.48 8.35
#